data_AF-A0A6L0XHU8-F1
#
_entry.id   AF-A0A6L0XHU8-F1
#
_cell.length_a   1.000
_cell.length_b   1.000
_cell.length_c   1.000
_cell.angle_alpha   90.00
_cell.angle_beta   90.00
_cell.angle_gamma   90.00
#
_symmetry.space_group_name_H-M   'P 1'
#
loop_
_entity.id
_entity.type
_entity.pdbx_description
1 polymer ?
#
loop_
_entity_poly.entity_id
_entity_poly.type
_entity_poly.pdbx_seq_one_letter_code
_entity_poly.pdbx_strand_id
1 'polypeptide(L)'
;MNERAAGIAHDMNVADRAKYLPKALRGVPLRALPLDDDDEFRRLEHERARAAGTPGHKAEVEALEAQLLARADELARARLAGDRAYLAPEPAGIPLELVPLDEDAEFCAKEAQRAELKENGKADRSGIALRETELNARAVEVAQQLKDGERGKLLAASYEGIPTSELPLDTDAAFHEMEVERLRRVRTCADADADAEVARLEDEMRNRARDLAVSKKASERVMLRSMETPLTSGQLDALLDKDAETADMERRLRELRKKPDKNAAAIKALEEEVQKRAQELADGHLAEERSKCLAAEYGGRTMGHFRCATTLRTVTRRLRT
;
A
#
# COMPACT_ATOMS: atom_id res chain seq x y z
N MET A 1 29.72 33.10 44.25
CA MET A 1 28.84 32.20 45.04
C MET A 1 27.67 31.70 44.21
N ASN A 2 26.95 32.56 43.48
CA ASN A 2 25.76 32.17 42.71
C ASN A 2 26.05 31.16 41.58
N GLU A 3 27.15 31.29 40.84
CA GLU A 3 27.54 30.29 39.83
C GLU A 3 27.82 28.91 40.43
N ARG A 4 28.47 28.87 41.60
CA ARG A 4 28.75 27.62 42.31
C ARG A 4 27.48 26.96 42.83
N ALA A 5 26.51 27.77 43.30
CA ALA A 5 25.20 27.27 43.72
C ALA A 5 24.38 26.74 42.52
N ALA A 6 24.43 27.42 41.37
CA ALA A 6 23.78 26.95 40.14
C ALA A 6 24.38 25.63 39.64
N GLY A 7 25.72 25.48 39.68
CA GLY A 7 26.39 24.22 39.33
C GLY A 7 25.97 23.06 40.23
N ILE A 8 25.90 23.28 41.55
CA ILE A 8 25.44 22.24 42.49
C ILE A 8 23.98 21.85 42.22
N ALA A 9 23.10 22.83 41.98
CA ALA A 9 21.70 22.56 41.66
C ALA A 9 21.55 21.74 40.36
N HIS A 10 22.37 22.07 39.35
CA HIS A 10 22.44 21.31 38.12
C HIS A 10 22.90 19.85 38.36
N ASP A 11 23.99 19.64 39.09
CA ASP A 11 24.50 18.30 39.39
C ASP A 11 23.48 17.45 40.16
N MET A 12 22.73 18.06 41.08
CA MET A 12 21.64 17.40 41.81
C MET A 12 20.51 16.97 40.87
N ASN A 13 20.10 17.85 39.96
CA ASN A 13 19.08 17.53 38.97
C ASN A 13 19.53 16.39 38.04
N VAL A 14 20.77 16.44 37.55
CA VAL A 14 21.36 15.37 36.70
C VAL A 14 21.35 14.03 37.43
N ALA A 15 21.76 13.99 38.71
CA ALA A 15 21.73 12.77 39.52
C ALA A 15 20.30 12.23 39.75
N ASP A 16 19.32 13.13 39.83
CA ASP A 16 17.93 12.80 40.05
C ASP A 16 17.22 12.22 38.82
N ARG A 17 17.70 12.49 37.59
CA ARG A 17 17.12 11.98 36.34
C ARG A 17 16.86 10.47 36.35
N ALA A 18 17.78 9.70 36.94
CA ALA A 18 17.65 8.24 37.03
C ALA A 18 16.48 7.76 37.90
N LYS A 19 15.85 8.64 38.69
CA LYS A 19 14.68 8.34 39.53
C LYS A 19 13.38 8.34 38.74
N TYR A 20 13.30 9.11 37.65
CA TYR A 20 12.05 9.33 36.90
C TYR A 20 12.16 9.15 35.38
N LEU A 21 13.37 9.01 34.84
CA LEU A 21 13.60 8.65 33.44
C LEU A 21 14.20 7.25 33.32
N PRO A 22 13.84 6.49 32.27
CA PRO A 22 14.51 5.23 31.97
C PRO A 22 15.99 5.47 31.63
N LYS A 23 16.81 4.41 31.57
CA LYS A 23 18.24 4.54 31.20
C LYS A 23 18.45 4.89 29.72
N ALA A 24 17.48 4.56 28.89
CA ALA A 24 17.46 4.84 27.46
C ALA A 24 16.01 5.08 27.01
N LEU A 25 15.85 5.94 26.00
CA LEU A 25 14.59 6.23 25.32
C LEU A 25 14.75 5.88 23.85
N ARG A 26 13.88 5.01 23.32
CA ARG A 26 13.95 4.53 21.92
C ARG A 26 15.33 3.93 21.56
N GLY A 27 15.96 3.25 22.52
CA GLY A 27 17.31 2.71 22.38
C GLY A 27 18.44 3.76 22.47
N VAL A 28 18.13 5.05 22.55
CA VAL A 28 19.10 6.13 22.75
C VAL A 28 19.40 6.28 24.24
N PRO A 29 20.67 6.12 24.70
CA PRO A 29 21.03 6.34 26.09
C PRO A 29 20.74 7.79 26.52
N LEU A 30 20.29 8.00 27.76
CA LEU A 30 19.98 9.35 28.26
C LEU A 30 21.16 10.33 28.12
N ARG A 31 22.39 9.84 28.32
CA ARG A 31 23.63 10.63 28.18
C ARG A 31 23.87 11.15 26.76
N ALA A 32 23.22 10.55 25.75
CA ALA A 32 23.34 10.94 24.36
C ALA A 32 22.24 11.92 23.93
N LEU A 33 21.30 12.25 24.82
CA LEU A 33 20.25 13.25 24.60
C LEU A 33 20.74 14.62 25.09
N PRO A 34 20.45 15.71 24.34
CA PRO A 34 20.85 17.07 24.70
C PRO A 34 19.95 17.67 25.79
N LEU A 35 19.72 16.94 26.89
CA LEU A 35 18.79 17.34 27.96
C LEU A 35 19.21 18.64 28.65
N ASP A 36 20.51 18.90 28.74
CA ASP A 36 21.06 20.11 29.37
C ASP A 36 21.02 21.33 28.46
N ASP A 37 20.96 21.12 27.15
CA ASP A 37 20.86 22.19 26.16
C ASP A 37 19.38 22.53 25.83
N ASP A 38 18.44 21.63 26.16
CA ASP A 38 17.00 21.85 25.94
C ASP A 38 16.39 22.75 27.02
N ASP A 39 15.96 23.95 26.61
CA ASP A 39 15.38 24.96 27.51
C ASP A 39 14.10 24.47 28.21
N GLU A 40 13.24 23.75 27.48
CA GLU A 40 11.98 23.25 28.00
C GLU A 40 12.19 22.16 29.06
N PHE A 41 13.05 21.18 28.76
CA PHE A 41 13.42 20.14 29.71
C PHE A 41 14.01 20.73 30.99
N ARG A 42 14.95 21.68 30.87
CA ARG A 42 15.53 22.38 32.04
C ARG A 42 14.48 23.12 32.87
N ARG A 43 13.53 23.79 32.21
CA ARG A 43 12.43 24.49 32.91
C ARG A 43 11.58 23.50 33.71
N LEU A 44 11.15 22.39 33.10
CA LEU A 44 10.37 21.34 33.76
C LEU A 44 11.15 20.70 34.92
N GLU A 45 12.46 20.52 34.77
CA GLU A 45 13.32 19.95 35.80
C GLU A 45 13.44 20.86 37.03
N HIS A 46 13.53 22.18 36.80
CA HIS A 46 13.49 23.17 37.89
C HIS A 46 12.13 23.19 38.62
N GLU A 47 11.02 23.08 37.88
CA GLU A 47 9.67 23.01 38.46
C GLU A 47 9.51 21.74 39.30
N ARG A 48 9.97 20.59 38.79
CA ARG A 48 9.96 19.31 39.52
C ARG A 48 10.75 19.40 40.80
N ALA A 49 11.97 19.96 40.77
CA ALA A 49 12.82 20.10 41.95
C ALA A 49 12.16 20.94 43.05
N ARG A 50 11.44 22.01 42.68
CA ARG A 50 10.66 22.84 43.62
C ARG A 50 9.48 22.08 44.22
N ALA A 51 8.71 21.38 43.39
CA ALA A 51 7.57 20.58 43.83
C ALA A 51 8.02 19.43 44.75
N ALA A 52 9.12 18.75 44.43
CA ALA A 52 9.68 17.66 45.24
C ALA A 52 10.18 18.12 46.62
N GLY A 53 10.64 19.38 46.72
CA GLY A 53 11.02 20.01 47.99
C GLY A 53 9.84 20.49 48.85
N THR A 54 8.60 20.45 48.33
CA THR A 54 7.41 21.00 49.00
C THR A 54 6.48 19.87 49.45
N PRO A 55 6.18 19.74 50.76
CA PRO A 55 5.26 18.72 51.25
C PRO A 55 3.86 18.83 50.62
N GLY A 56 3.28 17.70 50.21
CA GLY A 56 1.92 17.64 49.66
C GLY A 56 1.80 17.75 48.13
N HIS A 57 2.89 18.01 47.41
CA HIS A 57 2.90 18.20 45.95
C HIS A 57 3.21 16.93 45.13
N LYS A 58 2.94 15.73 45.67
CA LYS A 58 3.31 14.46 45.00
C LYS A 58 2.67 14.31 43.61
N ALA A 59 1.39 14.67 43.47
CA ALA A 59 0.69 14.58 42.18
C ALA A 59 1.27 15.54 41.13
N GLU A 60 1.75 16.72 41.55
CA GLU A 60 2.43 17.66 40.68
C GLU A 60 3.79 17.13 40.23
N VAL A 61 4.55 16.50 41.13
CA VAL A 61 5.81 15.82 40.78
C VAL A 61 5.56 14.73 39.75
N GLU A 62 4.57 13.86 39.96
CA GLU A 62 4.22 12.79 39.01
C GLU A 62 3.82 13.36 37.62
N ALA A 63 3.06 14.46 37.59
CA ALA A 63 2.69 15.13 36.34
C ALA A 63 3.88 15.79 35.62
N LEU A 64 4.82 16.38 36.37
CA LEU A 64 6.05 16.96 35.82
C LEU A 64 7.01 15.88 35.32
N GLU A 65 7.11 14.75 36.03
CA GLU A 65 7.88 13.58 35.59
C GLU A 65 7.35 13.00 34.27
N ALA A 66 6.03 12.94 34.09
CA ALA A 66 5.42 12.54 32.83
C ALA A 66 5.75 13.51 31.67
N GLN A 67 5.74 14.82 31.93
CA GLN A 67 6.14 15.84 30.94
C GLN A 67 7.64 15.75 30.60
N LEU A 68 8.50 15.56 31.60
CA LEU A 68 9.94 15.35 31.42
C LEU A 68 10.22 14.10 30.57
N LEU A 69 9.49 13.01 30.83
CA LEU A 69 9.58 11.79 30.04
C LEU A 69 9.14 12.02 28.59
N ALA A 70 8.02 12.70 28.38
CA ALA A 70 7.53 13.04 27.04
C ALA A 70 8.54 13.90 26.27
N ARG A 71 9.09 14.95 26.90
CA ARG A 71 10.09 15.83 26.28
C ARG A 71 11.39 15.09 25.96
N ALA A 72 11.89 14.26 26.88
CA ALA A 72 13.07 13.46 26.62
C ALA A 72 12.84 12.46 25.46
N ASP A 73 11.63 11.91 25.35
CA ASP A 73 11.26 11.01 24.26
C ASP A 73 11.14 11.72 22.91
N GLU A 74 10.67 12.98 22.88
CA GLU A 74 10.73 13.85 21.68
C GLU A 74 12.18 14.11 21.24
N LEU A 75 13.06 14.44 22.18
CA LEU A 75 14.49 14.64 21.88
C LEU A 75 15.14 13.36 21.35
N ALA A 76 14.78 12.19 21.88
CA ALA A 76 15.23 10.90 21.36
C ALA A 76 14.76 10.68 19.91
N ARG A 77 13.49 10.98 19.60
CA ARG A 77 12.97 10.91 18.22
C ARG A 77 13.70 11.84 17.27
N ALA A 78 13.89 13.10 17.65
CA ALA A 78 14.61 14.07 16.82
C ALA A 78 16.06 13.62 16.54
N ARG A 79 16.73 13.07 17.56
CA ARG A 79 18.09 12.53 17.43
C ARG A 79 18.17 11.35 16.47
N LEU A 80 17.21 10.43 16.53
CA LEU A 80 17.13 9.27 15.64
C LEU A 80 16.79 9.68 14.22
N ALA A 81 15.81 10.57 14.03
CA ALA A 81 15.45 11.10 12.71
C ALA A 81 16.67 11.72 12.00
N GLY A 82 17.51 12.46 12.72
CA GLY A 82 18.77 13.00 12.19
C GLY A 82 19.85 11.95 11.91
N ASP A 83 19.81 10.77 12.55
CA ASP A 83 20.79 9.69 12.37
C ASP A 83 20.41 8.68 11.28
N ARG A 84 19.19 8.76 10.74
CA ARG A 84 18.59 7.80 9.79
C ARG A 84 18.86 8.09 8.31
N ALA A 85 19.77 9.00 7.99
CA ALA A 85 20.13 9.36 6.60
C ALA A 85 20.69 8.19 5.75
N TYR A 86 21.05 7.06 6.37
CA TYR A 86 21.48 5.83 5.70
C TYR A 86 20.31 4.98 5.19
N LEU A 87 19.08 5.26 5.62
CA LEU A 87 17.88 4.56 5.16
C LEU A 87 17.43 5.10 3.81
N ALA A 88 16.82 4.23 3.00
CA ALA A 88 16.09 4.65 1.82
C ALA A 88 15.04 5.72 2.19
N PRO A 89 14.88 6.78 1.38
CA PRO A 89 13.89 7.82 1.66
C PRO A 89 12.44 7.31 1.50
N GLU A 90 12.23 6.32 0.63
CA GLU A 90 10.92 5.73 0.32
C GLU A 90 10.97 4.18 0.32
N PRO A 91 11.19 3.54 1.48
CA PRO A 91 11.15 2.08 1.59
C PRO A 91 9.78 1.55 1.12
N ALA A 92 9.79 0.60 0.17
CA ALA A 92 8.58 0.07 -0.48
C ALA A 92 7.65 1.15 -1.11
N GLY A 93 8.20 2.32 -1.43
CA GLY A 93 7.48 3.49 -1.95
C GLY A 93 6.87 4.39 -0.87
N ILE A 94 6.92 4.02 0.42
CA ILE A 94 6.33 4.84 1.49
C ILE A 94 7.39 5.81 2.02
N PRO A 95 7.11 7.12 2.09
CA PRO A 95 8.01 8.10 2.70
C PRO A 95 8.43 7.68 4.10
N LEU A 96 9.73 7.75 4.40
CA LEU A 96 10.33 7.26 5.64
C LEU A 96 9.65 7.83 6.89
N GLU A 97 9.21 9.09 6.85
CA GLU A 97 8.49 9.74 7.95
C GLU A 97 7.14 9.09 8.28
N LEU A 98 6.57 8.35 7.33
CA LEU A 98 5.30 7.62 7.46
C LEU A 98 5.49 6.14 7.76
N VAL A 99 6.73 5.67 7.96
CA VAL A 99 6.99 4.28 8.36
C VAL A 99 7.16 4.23 9.89
N PRO A 100 6.36 3.40 10.62
CA PRO A 100 6.40 3.33 12.08
C PRO A 100 7.61 2.52 12.60
N LEU A 101 8.83 2.90 12.20
CA LEU A 101 10.06 2.19 12.56
C LEU A 101 10.33 2.15 14.06
N ASP A 102 9.84 3.16 14.78
CA ASP A 102 9.99 3.26 16.24
C ASP A 102 9.11 2.26 17.01
N GLU A 103 8.09 1.70 16.37
CA GLU A 103 7.21 0.69 16.93
C GLU A 103 7.71 -0.73 16.61
N ASP A 104 8.67 -0.85 15.69
CA ASP A 104 9.26 -2.12 15.30
C ASP A 104 10.43 -2.49 16.21
N ALA A 105 10.19 -3.43 17.12
CA ALA A 105 11.16 -3.85 18.12
C ALA A 105 12.47 -4.39 17.50
N GLU A 106 12.40 -5.06 16.35
CA GLU A 106 13.59 -5.57 15.67
C GLU A 106 14.42 -4.42 15.09
N PHE A 107 13.79 -3.46 14.41
CA PHE A 107 14.44 -2.28 13.89
C PHE A 107 15.13 -1.49 15.01
N CYS A 108 14.42 -1.20 16.11
CA CYS A 108 14.99 -0.49 17.26
C CYS A 108 16.21 -1.23 17.85
N ALA A 109 16.17 -2.57 17.95
CA ALA A 109 17.29 -3.35 18.45
C ALA A 109 18.52 -3.26 17.53
N LYS A 110 18.34 -3.32 16.21
CA LYS A 110 19.44 -3.16 15.24
C LYS A 110 19.98 -1.73 15.21
N GLU A 111 19.11 -0.74 15.39
CA GLU A 111 19.49 0.67 15.44
C GLU A 111 20.35 0.96 16.68
N ALA A 112 20.00 0.37 17.84
CA ALA A 112 20.82 0.43 19.05
C ALA A 112 22.20 -0.21 18.84
N GLN A 113 22.28 -1.40 18.21
CA GLN A 113 23.57 -2.04 17.87
C GLN A 113 24.43 -1.16 16.96
N ARG A 114 23.81 -0.50 15.96
CA ARG A 114 24.52 0.44 15.09
C ARG A 114 25.05 1.64 15.89
N ALA A 115 24.27 2.19 16.81
CA ALA A 115 24.69 3.29 17.67
C ALA A 115 25.89 2.89 18.56
N GLU A 116 25.88 1.70 19.15
CA GLU A 116 27.01 1.16 19.93
C GLU A 116 28.29 1.01 19.09
N LEU A 117 28.17 0.51 17.86
CA LEU A 117 29.32 0.41 16.93
C LEU A 117 29.90 1.80 16.58
N LYS A 118 29.06 2.83 16.50
CA LYS A 118 29.51 4.22 16.29
C LYS A 118 30.19 4.80 17.54
N GLU A 119 29.72 4.48 18.74
CA GLU A 119 30.28 4.97 20.02
C GLU A 119 31.63 4.32 20.37
N ASN A 120 31.84 3.05 20.00
CA ASN A 120 33.04 2.26 20.36
C ASN A 120 34.35 2.72 19.67
N GLY A 121 34.34 3.79 18.86
CA GLY A 121 35.52 4.56 18.46
C GLY A 121 36.53 3.88 17.51
N LYS A 122 36.53 2.55 17.39
CA LYS A 122 37.17 1.83 16.30
C LYS A 122 36.16 1.77 15.17
N ALA A 123 36.41 2.52 14.10
CA ALA A 123 35.54 2.56 12.93
C ALA A 123 35.46 1.18 12.26
N ASP A 124 34.66 0.26 12.81
CA ASP A 124 34.22 -0.95 12.14
C ASP A 124 33.20 -0.54 11.06
N ARG A 125 33.72 0.12 10.03
CA ARG A 125 32.94 0.62 8.89
C ARG A 125 32.19 -0.54 8.22
N SER A 126 32.79 -1.72 8.18
CA SER A 126 32.16 -2.95 7.70
C SER A 126 30.95 -3.35 8.54
N GLY A 127 31.09 -3.40 9.87
CA GLY A 127 30.01 -3.72 10.79
C GLY A 127 28.88 -2.69 10.72
N ILE A 128 29.21 -1.40 10.64
CA ILE A 128 28.23 -0.33 10.48
C ILE A 128 27.48 -0.49 9.14
N ALA A 129 28.18 -0.65 8.02
CA ALA A 129 27.55 -0.81 6.70
C ALA A 129 26.67 -2.06 6.62
N LEU A 130 27.08 -3.16 7.27
CA LEU A 130 26.26 -4.36 7.39
C LEU A 130 24.96 -4.06 8.16
N ARG A 131 25.06 -3.38 9.32
CA ARG A 131 23.87 -2.98 10.10
C ARG A 131 22.96 -2.03 9.34
N GLU A 132 23.52 -1.08 8.59
CA GLU A 132 22.74 -0.17 7.73
C GLU A 132 22.01 -0.93 6.62
N THR A 133 22.62 -1.96 6.05
CA THR A 133 21.96 -2.83 5.07
C THR A 133 20.81 -3.62 5.69
N GLU A 134 21.02 -4.22 6.87
CA GLU A 134 19.98 -4.94 7.62
C GLU A 134 18.82 -4.02 8.03
N LEU A 135 19.13 -2.79 8.47
CA LEU A 135 18.14 -1.78 8.83
C LEU A 135 17.33 -1.32 7.62
N ASN A 136 17.97 -1.14 6.45
CA ASN A 136 17.28 -0.85 5.20
C ASN A 136 16.32 -1.98 4.80
N ALA A 137 16.77 -3.24 4.86
CA ALA A 137 15.92 -4.39 4.58
C ALA A 137 14.71 -4.44 5.52
N ARG A 138 14.93 -4.24 6.82
CA ARG A 138 13.84 -4.20 7.80
C ARG A 138 12.88 -3.02 7.57
N ALA A 139 13.39 -1.84 7.21
CA ALA A 139 12.54 -0.70 6.89
C ALA A 139 11.62 -0.97 5.69
N VAL A 140 12.13 -1.66 4.66
CA VAL A 140 11.32 -2.11 3.52
C VAL A 140 10.25 -3.10 3.95
N GLU A 141 10.58 -4.07 4.81
CA GLU A 141 9.60 -5.02 5.36
C GLU A 141 8.50 -4.32 6.17
N VAL A 142 8.86 -3.40 7.07
CA VAL A 142 7.90 -2.66 7.89
C VAL A 142 7.00 -1.78 7.01
N ALA A 143 7.56 -1.12 5.99
CA ALA A 143 6.78 -0.34 5.04
C ALA A 143 5.82 -1.23 4.21
N GLN A 144 6.24 -2.42 3.81
CA GLN A 144 5.37 -3.37 3.11
C GLN A 144 4.24 -3.88 4.02
N GLN A 145 4.54 -4.22 5.27
CA GLN A 145 3.52 -4.64 6.25
C GLN A 145 2.49 -3.54 6.51
N LEU A 146 2.94 -2.29 6.60
CA LEU A 146 2.04 -1.13 6.70
C LEU A 146 1.11 -1.06 5.48
N LYS A 147 1.67 -1.12 4.26
CA LYS A 147 0.87 -1.10 3.01
C LYS A 147 -0.14 -2.23 2.97
N ASP A 148 0.28 -3.46 3.24
CA ASP A 148 -0.59 -4.64 3.20
C ASP A 148 -1.71 -4.54 4.24
N GLY A 149 -1.38 -4.09 5.45
CA GLY A 149 -2.35 -3.85 6.51
C GLY A 149 -3.38 -2.77 6.17
N GLU A 150 -2.95 -1.66 5.58
CA GLU A 150 -3.84 -0.56 5.18
C GLU A 150 -4.69 -0.91 3.96
N ARG A 151 -4.10 -1.54 2.93
CA ARG A 151 -4.84 -2.06 1.78
C ARG A 151 -5.87 -3.10 2.19
N GLY A 152 -5.55 -3.97 3.15
CA GLY A 152 -6.47 -4.98 3.66
C GLY A 152 -7.70 -4.41 4.40
N LYS A 153 -7.60 -3.21 4.97
CA LYS A 153 -8.73 -2.50 5.58
C LYS A 153 -9.62 -1.80 4.55
N LEU A 154 -9.03 -1.38 3.43
CA LEU A 154 -9.66 -0.49 2.45
C LEU A 154 -10.24 -1.22 1.23
N LEU A 155 -9.44 -2.10 0.63
CA LEU A 155 -9.74 -2.70 -0.68
C LEU A 155 -10.58 -3.96 -0.51
N ALA A 156 -11.45 -4.22 -1.48
CA ALA A 156 -12.15 -5.49 -1.58
C ALA A 156 -11.15 -6.64 -1.86
N ALA A 157 -11.55 -7.88 -1.58
CA ALA A 157 -10.73 -9.06 -1.90
C ALA A 157 -10.47 -9.23 -3.41
N SER A 158 -11.41 -8.77 -4.24
CA SER A 158 -11.33 -8.83 -5.69
C SER A 158 -12.15 -7.71 -6.36
N TYR A 159 -11.71 -7.28 -7.54
CA TYR A 159 -12.42 -6.36 -8.42
C TYR A 159 -12.61 -7.03 -9.79
N GLU A 160 -13.81 -6.98 -10.35
CA GLU A 160 -14.14 -7.60 -11.65
C GLU A 160 -13.76 -9.10 -11.77
N GLY A 161 -13.71 -9.82 -10.65
CA GLY A 161 -13.28 -11.22 -10.58
C GLY A 161 -11.77 -11.44 -10.55
N ILE A 162 -10.98 -10.37 -10.53
CA ILE A 162 -9.52 -10.41 -10.34
C ILE A 162 -9.19 -10.18 -8.86
N PRO A 163 -8.39 -11.05 -8.22
CA PRO A 163 -7.90 -10.82 -6.87
C PRO A 163 -7.11 -9.52 -6.76
N THR A 164 -7.29 -8.77 -5.68
CA THR A 164 -6.57 -7.50 -5.47
C THR A 164 -5.05 -7.67 -5.46
N SER A 165 -4.56 -8.83 -5.01
CA SER A 165 -3.14 -9.21 -5.06
C SER A 165 -2.56 -9.36 -6.49
N GLU A 166 -3.40 -9.47 -7.50
CA GLU A 166 -2.99 -9.56 -8.92
C GLU A 166 -3.07 -8.21 -9.64
N LEU A 167 -3.57 -7.18 -8.98
CA LEU A 167 -3.64 -5.83 -9.53
C LEU A 167 -2.28 -5.14 -9.44
N PRO A 168 -1.89 -4.34 -10.45
CA PRO A 168 -0.59 -3.67 -10.51
C PRO A 168 -0.55 -2.40 -9.63
N LEU A 169 -1.02 -2.49 -8.38
CA LEU A 169 -1.19 -1.34 -7.48
C LEU A 169 0.12 -0.62 -7.20
N ASP A 170 1.22 -1.36 -7.00
CA ASP A 170 2.54 -0.78 -6.68
C ASP A 170 3.20 -0.07 -7.86
N THR A 171 2.80 -0.41 -9.09
CA THR A 171 3.31 0.23 -10.31
C THR A 171 2.38 1.30 -10.85
N ASP A 172 1.19 1.46 -10.25
CA ASP A 172 0.22 2.47 -10.65
C ASP A 172 0.48 3.78 -9.90
N ALA A 173 1.01 4.77 -10.60
CA ALA A 173 1.40 6.05 -9.99
C ALA A 173 0.24 6.77 -9.30
N ALA A 174 -0.96 6.75 -9.90
CA ALA A 174 -2.14 7.41 -9.33
C ALA A 174 -2.60 6.73 -8.04
N PHE A 175 -2.67 5.39 -8.02
CA PHE A 175 -2.97 4.64 -6.81
C PHE A 175 -1.94 4.90 -5.71
N HIS A 176 -0.65 4.92 -6.08
CA HIS A 176 0.44 5.15 -5.15
C HIS A 176 0.37 6.55 -4.49
N GLU A 177 0.11 7.60 -5.28
CA GLU A 177 -0.04 8.96 -4.77
C GLU A 177 -1.20 9.07 -3.76
N MET A 178 -2.37 8.53 -4.09
CA MET A 178 -3.51 8.49 -3.17
C MET A 178 -3.23 7.67 -1.90
N GLU A 179 -2.50 6.57 -2.03
CA GLU A 179 -2.10 5.72 -0.89
C GLU A 179 -1.23 6.49 0.11
N VAL A 180 -0.22 7.21 -0.39
CA VAL A 180 0.67 8.04 0.45
C VAL A 180 -0.11 9.20 1.07
N GLU A 181 -0.94 9.89 0.30
CA GLU A 181 -1.74 11.02 0.80
C GLU A 181 -2.77 10.61 1.85
N ARG A 182 -3.38 9.43 1.69
CA ARG A 182 -4.27 8.83 2.70
C ARG A 182 -3.49 8.51 3.97
N LEU A 183 -2.34 7.84 3.85
CA LEU A 183 -1.47 7.52 4.99
C LEU A 183 -1.04 8.77 5.77
N ARG A 184 -0.65 9.85 5.08
CA ARG A 184 -0.32 11.13 5.71
C ARG A 184 -1.49 11.63 6.57
N ARG A 185 -2.69 11.74 5.97
CA ARG A 185 -3.88 12.28 6.65
C ARG A 185 -4.29 11.48 7.87
N VAL A 186 -4.37 10.15 7.73
CA VAL A 186 -4.73 9.24 8.84
C VAL A 186 -3.77 9.39 10.02
N ARG A 187 -2.51 9.76 9.78
CA ARG A 187 -1.49 9.91 10.84
C ARG A 187 -1.40 11.32 11.43
N THR A 188 -1.66 12.36 10.64
CA THR A 188 -1.39 13.75 11.07
C THR A 188 -2.63 14.56 11.43
N CYS A 189 -3.82 14.15 11.00
CA CYS A 189 -5.03 14.96 11.13
C CYS A 189 -6.13 14.17 11.85
N ALA A 190 -6.80 14.83 12.80
CA ALA A 190 -7.85 14.23 13.63
C ALA A 190 -9.07 15.16 13.74
N ASP A 191 -9.39 15.88 12.67
CA ASP A 191 -10.58 16.71 12.56
C ASP A 191 -11.55 16.17 11.49
N ALA A 192 -12.81 16.62 11.53
CA ALA A 192 -13.88 16.11 10.68
C ALA A 192 -13.66 16.37 9.19
N ASP A 193 -12.95 17.45 8.83
CA ASP A 193 -12.63 17.77 7.45
C ASP A 193 -11.57 16.80 6.90
N ALA A 194 -10.60 16.43 7.73
CA ALA A 194 -9.63 15.38 7.40
C ALA A 194 -10.29 14.01 7.21
N ASP A 195 -11.26 13.64 8.05
CA ASP A 195 -12.01 12.39 7.90
C ASP A 195 -12.79 12.33 6.57
N ALA A 196 -13.40 13.45 6.16
CA ALA A 196 -14.11 13.54 4.90
C ALA A 196 -13.17 13.37 3.68
N GLU A 197 -11.98 13.98 3.72
CA GLU A 197 -11.00 13.84 2.64
C GLU A 197 -10.38 12.44 2.61
N VAL A 198 -10.17 11.81 3.77
CA VAL A 198 -9.76 10.39 3.84
C VAL A 198 -10.82 9.51 3.19
N ALA A 199 -12.10 9.68 3.52
CA ALA A 199 -13.18 8.91 2.92
C ALA A 199 -13.25 9.09 1.39
N ARG A 200 -13.05 10.32 0.91
CA ARG A 200 -12.96 10.62 -0.52
C ARG A 200 -11.78 9.90 -1.19
N LEU A 201 -10.58 9.99 -0.62
CA LEU A 201 -9.40 9.28 -1.13
C LEU A 201 -9.63 7.77 -1.16
N GLU A 202 -10.27 7.22 -0.13
CA GLU A 202 -10.62 5.81 -0.08
C GLU A 202 -11.57 5.38 -1.21
N ASP A 203 -12.59 6.19 -1.52
CA ASP A 203 -13.46 5.95 -2.68
C ASP A 203 -12.71 6.02 -4.01
N GLU A 204 -11.84 7.01 -4.19
CA GLU A 204 -11.01 7.16 -5.39
C GLU A 204 -10.03 5.98 -5.56
N MET A 205 -9.42 5.51 -4.47
CA MET A 205 -8.57 4.31 -4.47
C MET A 205 -9.36 3.05 -4.83
N ARG A 206 -10.57 2.87 -4.29
CA ARG A 206 -11.46 1.74 -4.65
C ARG A 206 -11.85 1.78 -6.14
N ASN A 207 -12.14 2.98 -6.66
CA ASN A 207 -12.45 3.15 -8.08
C ASN A 207 -11.24 2.87 -8.97
N ARG A 208 -10.05 3.35 -8.58
CA ARG A 208 -8.81 3.08 -9.32
C ARG A 208 -8.48 1.59 -9.33
N ALA A 209 -8.66 0.88 -8.22
CA ALA A 209 -8.50 -0.57 -8.19
C ALA A 209 -9.48 -1.29 -9.14
N ARG A 210 -10.74 -0.83 -9.22
CA ARG A 210 -11.71 -1.34 -10.21
C ARG A 210 -11.26 -1.09 -11.64
N ASP A 211 -10.81 0.13 -11.95
CA ASP A 211 -10.33 0.49 -13.29
C ASP A 211 -9.11 -0.34 -13.71
N LEU A 212 -8.19 -0.59 -12.78
CA LEU A 212 -7.04 -1.46 -13.00
C LEU A 212 -7.47 -2.91 -13.28
N ALA A 213 -8.50 -3.40 -12.61
CA ALA A 213 -9.06 -4.72 -12.89
C ALA A 213 -9.70 -4.79 -14.28
N VAL A 214 -10.52 -3.81 -14.65
CA VAL A 214 -11.11 -3.70 -16.00
C VAL A 214 -10.01 -3.67 -17.07
N SER A 215 -9.00 -2.82 -16.89
CA SER A 215 -7.86 -2.68 -17.80
C SER A 215 -7.09 -4.00 -17.94
N LYS A 216 -6.83 -4.68 -16.81
CA LYS A 216 -6.15 -5.98 -16.81
C LYS A 216 -6.95 -7.03 -17.59
N LYS A 217 -8.26 -7.18 -17.36
CA LYS A 217 -9.12 -8.10 -18.14
C LYS A 217 -9.10 -7.78 -19.63
N ALA A 218 -9.25 -6.49 -19.97
CA ALA A 218 -9.24 -6.07 -21.37
C ALA A 218 -7.90 -6.38 -22.06
N SER A 219 -6.78 -6.26 -21.34
CA SER A 219 -5.45 -6.65 -21.82
C SER A 219 -5.32 -8.17 -21.97
N GLU A 220 -5.91 -8.94 -21.07
CA GLU A 220 -5.88 -10.41 -21.08
C GLU A 220 -6.76 -11.00 -22.16
N ARG A 221 -7.84 -10.31 -22.55
CA ARG A 221 -8.79 -10.66 -23.62
C ARG A 221 -8.38 -10.19 -25.02
N VAL A 222 -7.19 -9.60 -25.17
CA VAL A 222 -6.71 -9.09 -26.46
C VAL A 222 -6.67 -10.17 -27.55
N MET A 223 -6.43 -11.44 -27.18
CA MET A 223 -6.44 -12.59 -28.10
C MET A 223 -7.80 -12.83 -28.76
N LEU A 224 -8.90 -12.38 -28.15
CA LEU A 224 -10.24 -12.53 -28.71
C LEU A 224 -10.56 -11.47 -29.78
N ARG A 225 -9.73 -10.43 -29.95
CA ARG A 225 -9.97 -9.38 -30.94
C ARG A 225 -9.85 -9.86 -32.39
N SER A 226 -9.15 -10.97 -32.62
CA SER A 226 -9.05 -11.60 -33.95
C SER A 226 -10.24 -12.49 -34.29
N MET A 227 -11.16 -12.72 -33.34
CA MET A 227 -12.35 -13.53 -33.54
C MET A 227 -13.33 -12.81 -34.49
N GLU A 228 -13.76 -13.50 -35.55
CA GLU A 228 -14.76 -12.99 -36.48
C GLU A 228 -16.17 -13.09 -35.88
N THR A 229 -16.63 -12.02 -35.24
CA THR A 229 -17.99 -11.93 -34.69
C THR A 229 -18.64 -10.59 -35.06
N PRO A 230 -19.97 -10.56 -35.32
CA PRO A 230 -20.69 -9.32 -35.53
C PRO A 230 -20.94 -8.51 -34.23
N LEU A 231 -20.55 -9.06 -33.06
CA LEU A 231 -20.64 -8.35 -31.78
C LEU A 231 -19.50 -7.36 -31.62
N THR A 232 -19.79 -6.22 -30.97
CA THR A 232 -18.73 -5.31 -30.51
C THR A 232 -17.95 -5.94 -29.36
N SER A 233 -16.70 -5.48 -29.12
CA SER A 233 -15.89 -5.96 -27.98
C SER A 233 -16.65 -5.87 -26.66
N GLY A 234 -17.31 -4.74 -26.40
CA GLY A 234 -18.08 -4.55 -25.16
C GLY A 234 -19.27 -5.49 -25.01
N GLN A 235 -19.94 -5.85 -26.11
CA GLN A 235 -21.01 -6.85 -26.08
C GLN A 235 -20.46 -8.24 -25.77
N LEU A 236 -19.34 -8.61 -26.39
CA LEU A 236 -18.68 -9.90 -26.12
C LEU A 236 -18.19 -9.96 -24.67
N ASP A 237 -17.51 -8.92 -24.19
CA ASP A 237 -17.02 -8.81 -22.81
C ASP A 237 -18.15 -8.99 -21.80
N ALA A 238 -19.31 -8.36 -22.03
CA ALA A 238 -20.48 -8.49 -21.17
C ALA A 238 -21.09 -9.91 -21.16
N LEU A 239 -20.90 -10.71 -22.22
CA LEU A 239 -21.30 -12.12 -22.25
C LEU A 239 -20.29 -12.97 -21.46
N LEU A 240 -18.99 -12.74 -21.67
CA LEU A 240 -17.91 -13.45 -20.99
C LEU A 240 -17.94 -13.21 -19.47
N ASP A 241 -18.26 -11.99 -19.05
CA ASP A 241 -18.35 -11.62 -17.63
C ASP A 241 -19.47 -12.34 -16.87
N LYS A 242 -20.50 -12.83 -17.59
CA LYS A 242 -21.60 -13.61 -17.01
C LYS A 242 -21.35 -15.11 -17.03
N ASP A 243 -20.33 -15.56 -17.77
CA ASP A 243 -20.03 -16.97 -17.96
C ASP A 243 -19.00 -17.48 -16.95
N ALA A 244 -19.44 -18.33 -16.02
CA ALA A 244 -18.58 -18.84 -14.95
C ALA A 244 -17.44 -19.73 -15.48
N GLU A 245 -17.65 -20.44 -16.59
CA GLU A 245 -16.61 -21.27 -17.23
C GLU A 245 -15.48 -20.40 -17.79
N THR A 246 -15.84 -19.32 -18.51
CA THR A 246 -14.88 -18.33 -18.99
C THR A 246 -14.11 -17.70 -17.83
N ALA A 247 -14.78 -17.31 -16.73
CA ALA A 247 -14.10 -16.74 -15.57
C ALA A 247 -13.07 -17.71 -14.93
N ASP A 248 -13.37 -19.01 -14.88
CA ASP A 248 -12.44 -20.04 -14.40
C ASP A 248 -11.26 -20.22 -15.37
N MET A 249 -11.51 -20.29 -16.67
CA MET A 249 -10.44 -20.39 -17.69
C MET A 249 -9.52 -19.16 -17.65
N GLU A 250 -10.07 -17.95 -17.53
CA GLU A 250 -9.28 -16.71 -17.39
C GLU A 250 -8.39 -16.74 -16.14
N ARG A 251 -8.93 -17.21 -15.00
CA ARG A 251 -8.14 -17.39 -13.78
C ARG A 251 -7.00 -18.40 -13.98
N ARG A 252 -7.28 -19.55 -14.60
CA ARG A 252 -6.25 -20.57 -14.90
C ARG A 252 -5.19 -20.03 -15.87
N LEU A 253 -5.58 -19.24 -16.87
CA LEU A 253 -4.65 -18.54 -17.75
C LEU A 253 -3.73 -17.60 -16.97
N ARG A 254 -4.26 -16.83 -16.02
CA ARG A 254 -3.44 -15.96 -15.14
C ARG A 254 -2.41 -16.76 -14.35
N GLU A 255 -2.80 -17.89 -13.77
CA GLU A 255 -1.86 -18.78 -13.07
C GLU A 255 -0.76 -19.35 -13.98
N LEU A 256 -1.13 -19.82 -15.18
CA LEU A 256 -0.15 -20.33 -16.14
C LEU A 256 0.81 -19.24 -16.62
N ARG A 257 0.32 -18.02 -16.83
CA ARG A 257 1.11 -16.85 -17.25
C ARG A 257 2.12 -16.37 -16.21
N LYS A 258 2.06 -16.83 -14.96
CA LYS A 258 3.14 -16.57 -13.97
C LYS A 258 4.47 -17.22 -14.37
N LYS A 259 4.46 -18.27 -15.20
CA LYS A 259 5.65 -18.95 -15.73
C LYS A 259 5.46 -19.28 -17.22
N PRO A 260 5.42 -18.26 -18.09
CA PRO A 260 4.99 -18.43 -19.48
C PRO A 260 5.91 -19.37 -20.27
N ASP A 261 7.23 -19.30 -20.05
CA ASP A 261 8.20 -20.15 -20.73
C ASP A 261 8.00 -21.65 -20.45
N LYS A 262 7.55 -21.99 -19.23
CA LYS A 262 7.29 -23.38 -18.83
C LYS A 262 5.91 -23.86 -19.27
N ASN A 263 4.97 -22.93 -19.45
CA ASN A 263 3.56 -23.23 -19.64
C ASN A 263 3.06 -22.90 -21.06
N ALA A 264 3.93 -22.56 -22.01
CA ALA A 264 3.57 -22.04 -23.33
C ALA A 264 2.51 -22.89 -24.07
N ALA A 265 2.68 -24.22 -24.09
CA ALA A 265 1.71 -25.12 -24.74
C ALA A 265 0.35 -25.14 -24.03
N ALA A 266 0.34 -25.14 -22.68
CA ALA A 266 -0.88 -25.12 -21.88
C ALA A 266 -1.61 -23.77 -21.99
N ILE A 267 -0.86 -22.66 -22.03
CA ILE A 267 -1.41 -21.32 -22.27
C ILE A 267 -2.11 -21.29 -23.61
N LYS A 268 -1.44 -21.73 -24.68
CA LYS A 268 -2.01 -21.75 -26.02
C LYS A 268 -3.28 -22.61 -26.10
N ALA A 269 -3.23 -23.82 -25.53
CA ALA A 269 -4.40 -24.71 -25.52
C ALA A 269 -5.60 -24.09 -24.79
N LEU A 270 -5.36 -23.46 -23.63
CA LEU A 270 -6.42 -22.83 -22.86
C LEU A 270 -6.93 -21.53 -23.51
N GLU A 271 -6.08 -20.78 -24.22
CA GLU A 271 -6.51 -19.63 -25.03
C GLU A 271 -7.43 -20.07 -26.18
N GLU A 272 -7.14 -21.20 -26.83
CA GLU A 272 -8.01 -21.80 -27.86
C GLU A 272 -9.36 -22.25 -27.25
N GLU A 273 -9.37 -22.80 -26.03
CA GLU A 273 -10.60 -23.15 -25.30
C GLU A 273 -11.45 -21.91 -24.97
N VAL A 274 -10.82 -20.84 -24.47
CA VAL A 274 -11.51 -19.56 -24.21
C VAL A 274 -12.08 -18.97 -25.49
N GLN A 275 -11.33 -19.01 -26.60
CA GLN A 275 -11.82 -18.52 -27.89
C GLN A 275 -13.02 -19.33 -28.38
N LYS A 276 -12.98 -20.67 -28.25
CA LYS A 276 -14.11 -21.53 -28.59
C LYS A 276 -15.34 -21.19 -27.76
N ARG A 277 -15.19 -21.04 -26.44
CA ARG A 277 -16.29 -20.67 -25.54
C ARG A 277 -16.87 -19.29 -25.87
N ALA A 278 -16.01 -18.32 -26.16
CA ALA A 278 -16.42 -16.99 -26.59
C ALA A 278 -17.25 -17.02 -27.87
N GLN A 279 -16.87 -17.86 -28.84
CA GLN A 279 -17.63 -18.05 -30.07
C GLN A 279 -19.00 -18.68 -29.80
N GLU A 280 -19.07 -19.72 -28.95
CA GLU A 280 -20.33 -20.36 -28.56
C GLU A 280 -21.30 -19.37 -27.89
N LEU A 281 -20.79 -18.53 -26.97
CA LEU A 281 -21.59 -17.49 -26.32
C LEU A 281 -22.08 -16.43 -27.31
N ALA A 282 -21.23 -16.00 -28.25
CA ALA A 282 -21.60 -15.06 -29.29
C ALA A 282 -22.68 -15.62 -30.22
N ASP A 283 -22.53 -16.86 -30.68
CA ASP A 283 -23.50 -17.52 -31.55
C ASP A 283 -24.84 -17.75 -30.84
N GLY A 284 -24.78 -18.15 -29.56
CA GLY A 284 -25.96 -18.28 -28.71
C GLY A 284 -26.73 -16.97 -28.55
N HIS A 285 -26.03 -15.88 -28.24
CA HIS A 285 -26.63 -14.55 -28.13
C HIS A 285 -27.24 -14.09 -29.46
N LEU A 286 -26.54 -14.27 -30.58
CA LEU A 286 -27.04 -13.91 -31.91
C LEU A 286 -28.25 -14.76 -32.32
N ALA A 287 -28.28 -16.04 -31.96
CA ALA A 287 -29.44 -16.91 -32.22
C ALA A 287 -30.67 -16.45 -31.42
N GLU A 288 -30.48 -16.07 -30.15
CA GLU A 288 -31.53 -15.51 -29.32
C GLU A 288 -32.07 -14.20 -29.89
N GLU A 289 -31.21 -13.25 -30.26
CA GLU A 289 -31.62 -11.97 -30.86
C GLU A 289 -32.30 -12.17 -32.22
N ARG A 290 -31.79 -13.09 -33.06
CA ARG A 290 -32.46 -13.44 -34.33
C ARG A 290 -33.87 -13.96 -34.11
N SER A 291 -34.10 -14.78 -33.07
CA SER A 291 -35.42 -15.31 -32.75
C SER A 291 -36.44 -14.22 -32.37
N LYS A 292 -35.96 -13.11 -31.80
CA LYS A 292 -36.80 -11.95 -31.42
C LYS A 292 -37.16 -11.08 -32.62
N CYS A 293 -36.28 -10.99 -33.61
CA CYS A 293 -36.45 -10.11 -34.77
C CYS A 293 -37.19 -10.77 -35.94
N LEU A 294 -37.28 -12.09 -35.98
CA LEU A 294 -37.96 -12.84 -37.05
C LEU A 294 -39.38 -13.23 -36.61
N ALA A 295 -40.39 -12.77 -37.34
CA ALA A 295 -41.75 -13.28 -37.19
C ALA A 295 -41.82 -14.78 -37.56
N ALA A 296 -42.67 -15.54 -36.86
CA ALA A 296 -42.89 -16.96 -37.14
C ALA A 296 -43.36 -17.20 -38.58
N GLU A 297 -44.07 -16.22 -39.15
CA GLU A 297 -44.54 -16.21 -40.53
C GLU A 297 -44.30 -14.84 -41.19
N TYR A 298 -43.80 -14.86 -42.43
CA TYR A 298 -43.73 -13.68 -43.29
C TYR A 298 -44.59 -13.92 -44.53
N GLY A 299 -45.59 -13.06 -44.75
CA GLY A 299 -46.49 -13.19 -45.89
C GLY A 299 -47.24 -14.54 -45.94
N GLY A 300 -47.57 -15.12 -44.78
CA GLY A 300 -48.30 -16.39 -44.66
C GLY A 300 -47.49 -17.67 -44.88
N ARG A 301 -46.14 -17.60 -44.84
CA ARG A 301 -45.27 -18.78 -44.90
C ARG A 301 -44.45 -18.92 -43.62
N THR A 302 -44.45 -20.12 -43.06
CA THR A 302 -43.67 -20.48 -41.88
C THR A 302 -42.17 -20.52 -42.20
N MET A 303 -41.36 -19.98 -41.28
CA MET A 303 -39.90 -19.88 -41.45
C MET A 303 -39.18 -21.23 -41.61
N GLY A 304 -39.83 -22.36 -41.24
CA GLY A 304 -39.26 -23.71 -41.41
C GLY A 304 -38.98 -24.12 -42.87
N HIS A 305 -39.56 -23.42 -43.85
CA HIS A 305 -39.34 -23.68 -45.29
C HIS A 305 -38.24 -22.82 -45.92
N PHE A 306 -37.77 -21.79 -45.23
CA PHE A 306 -36.63 -20.99 -45.70
C PHE A 306 -35.34 -21.70 -45.29
N ARG A 307 -34.89 -22.68 -46.07
CA ARG A 307 -33.50 -23.14 -46.01
C ARG A 307 -32.62 -21.92 -46.27
N CYS A 308 -31.96 -21.45 -45.22
CA CYS A 308 -30.97 -20.38 -45.29
C CYS A 308 -29.85 -20.84 -46.24
N ALA A 309 -29.92 -20.45 -47.50
CA ALA A 309 -28.82 -20.57 -48.42
C ALA A 309 -27.80 -19.51 -48.01
N THR A 310 -26.80 -19.94 -47.24
CA THR A 310 -25.64 -19.13 -46.89
C THR A 310 -24.81 -18.88 -48.15
N THR A 311 -25.16 -17.86 -48.92
CA THR A 311 -24.32 -17.34 -50.01
C THR A 311 -24.35 -15.82 -50.03
N LEU A 312 -23.79 -15.20 -48.97
CA LEU A 312 -23.22 -13.86 -49.07
C LEU A 312 -21.81 -13.98 -49.67
N ARG A 313 -21.74 -14.19 -50.99
CA ARG A 313 -20.52 -13.99 -51.78
C ARG A 313 -20.67 -12.71 -52.61
N THR A 314 -19.93 -11.68 -52.18
CA THR A 314 -19.34 -10.62 -53.02
C THR A 314 -20.21 -10.03 -54.14
N VAL A 315 -20.72 -8.82 -53.91
CA VAL A 315 -21.02 -7.85 -54.97
C VAL A 315 -20.30 -6.53 -54.66
N THR A 316 -19.00 -6.48 -54.88
CA THR A 316 -18.32 -5.20 -55.14
C THR A 316 -18.50 -4.87 -56.61
N ARG A 317 -19.43 -3.94 -56.82
CA ARG A 317 -19.88 -3.38 -58.08
C ARG A 317 -18.70 -2.76 -58.85
N ARG A 318 -18.30 -3.40 -59.96
CA ARG A 318 -17.64 -2.71 -61.08
C ARG A 318 -18.61 -1.73 -61.74
N LEU A 319 -18.03 -0.71 -62.37
CA LEU A 319 -18.58 0.28 -63.30
C LEU A 319 -18.93 1.64 -62.66
N ARG A 320 -17.96 2.57 -62.73
CA ARG A 320 -18.07 3.72 -63.63
C ARG A 320 -16.71 3.97 -64.29
N THR A 321 -16.79 4.06 -65.61
CA THR A 321 -15.85 4.65 -66.57
C THR A 321 -15.40 6.04 -66.18
#